data_AF-A0A853G0X0-F1
#
_entry.id   AF-A0A853G0X0-F1
#
_cell.length_a   1.000
_cell.length_b   1.000
_cell.length_c   1.000
_cell.angle_alpha   90.00
_cell.angle_beta   90.00
_cell.angle_gamma   90.00
#
_symmetry.space_group_name_H-M   'P 1'
#
loop_
_entity.id
_entity.type
_entity.pdbx_description
1 polymer ?
#
loop_
_entity_poly.entity_id
_entity_poly.type
_entity_poly.pdbx_seq_one_letter_code
_entity_poly.pdbx_strand_id
1 'polypeptide(L)' 'MLAELQGAGEVGVREFARRLGRDVTRVHEDAAALVEVGLLENAESGALICPYVDIHVDMHMGKKAA' A
#
# COMPACT_ATOMS: atom_id res chain seq x y z
N MET A 1 3.25 -2.63 4.78
CA MET A 1 2.15 -1.91 4.11
C MET A 1 1.32 -2.88 3.30
N LEU A 2 1.84 -3.46 2.20
CA LEU A 2 1.08 -4.42 1.37
C LEU A 2 0.58 -5.63 2.15
N ALA A 3 1.47 -6.31 2.90
CA ALA A 3 1.11 -7.47 3.71
C ALA A 3 0.01 -7.19 4.76
N GLU A 4 -0.17 -5.95 5.18
CA GLU A 4 -1.18 -5.57 6.19
C GLU A 4 -2.57 -5.37 5.55
N LEU A 5 -2.64 -5.09 4.24
CA LEU A 5 -3.89 -5.01 3.49
C LEU A 5 -4.24 -6.31 2.77
N GLN A 6 -3.28 -7.21 2.58
CA GLN A 6 -3.48 -8.49 1.92
C GLN A 6 -4.49 -9.35 2.69
N GLY A 7 -5.61 -9.66 2.07
CA GLY A 7 -6.71 -10.40 2.69
C GLY A 7 -7.50 -9.63 3.77
N ALA A 8 -7.20 -8.36 3.99
CA ALA A 8 -7.88 -7.54 5.01
C ALA A 8 -9.20 -6.93 4.54
N GLY A 9 -9.51 -7.01 3.24
CA GLY A 9 -10.65 -6.32 2.62
C GLY A 9 -10.39 -4.81 2.48
N GLU A 10 -11.47 -4.02 2.42
CA GLU A 10 -11.39 -2.57 2.37
C GLU A 10 -10.98 -1.99 3.74
N VAL A 11 -9.92 -1.18 3.76
CA VAL A 11 -9.40 -0.54 4.98
C VAL A 11 -9.17 0.95 4.75
N GLY A 12 -9.83 1.80 5.54
CA GLY A 12 -9.61 3.25 5.48
C GLY A 12 -8.22 3.65 5.95
N VAL A 13 -7.65 4.72 5.37
CA VAL A 13 -6.28 5.22 5.65
C VAL A 13 -5.98 5.43 7.14
N ARG A 14 -6.94 5.94 7.93
CA ARG A 14 -6.75 6.15 9.38
C ARG A 14 -6.62 4.85 10.15
N GLU A 15 -7.47 3.89 9.81
CA GLU A 15 -7.41 2.55 10.40
C GLU A 15 -6.11 1.86 10.01
N PHE A 16 -5.73 1.98 8.74
CA PHE A 16 -4.50 1.42 8.24
C PHE A 16 -3.26 1.99 8.96
N ALA A 17 -3.22 3.31 9.15
CA ALA A 17 -2.16 3.97 9.91
C ALA A 17 -2.07 3.47 11.35
N ARG A 18 -3.22 3.25 12.00
CA ARG A 18 -3.30 2.68 13.36
C ARG A 18 -2.72 1.26 13.39
N ARG A 19 -3.08 0.40 12.44
CA ARG A 19 -2.56 -0.98 12.35
C ARG A 19 -1.04 -1.01 12.15
N LEU A 20 -0.53 -0.11 11.32
CA LEU A 20 0.90 0.05 11.07
C LEU A 20 1.66 0.74 12.20
N GLY A 21 0.98 1.36 13.17
CA GLY A 21 1.60 2.20 14.19
C GLY A 21 2.37 3.40 13.61
N ARG A 22 1.92 3.94 12.47
CA ARG A 22 2.59 5.02 11.73
C ARG A 22 1.73 6.28 11.67
N ASP A 23 2.40 7.41 11.42
CA ASP A 23 1.73 8.68 11.16
C ASP A 23 0.82 8.60 9.92
N VAL A 24 -0.39 9.14 10.03
CA VAL A 24 -1.43 9.01 8.99
C VAL A 24 -1.07 9.74 7.70
N THR A 25 -0.36 10.88 7.78
CA THR A 25 0.01 11.66 6.60
C THR A 25 1.03 10.89 5.77
N ARG A 26 2.05 10.32 6.43
CA ARG A 26 3.03 9.46 5.75
C ARG A 26 2.41 8.20 5.17
N VAL A 27 1.44 7.60 5.87
CA VAL A 27 0.71 6.42 5.38
C VAL A 27 -0.15 6.78 4.17
N HIS A 28 -0.75 7.96 4.14
CA HIS A 28 -1.50 8.43 2.98
C HIS A 28 -0.61 8.64 1.75
N GLU A 29 0.56 9.28 1.92
CA GLU A 29 1.53 9.48 0.84
C GLU A 29 2.05 8.15 0.28
N ASP A 30 2.49 7.24 1.16
CA ASP A 30 2.95 5.90 0.76
C ASP A 30 1.82 5.12 0.05
N ALA A 31 0.57 5.21 0.55
CA ALA A 31 -0.58 4.56 -0.07
C ALA A 31 -0.88 5.13 -1.46
N ALA A 32 -0.81 6.45 -1.64
CA ALA A 32 -1.02 7.10 -2.92
C ALA A 32 0.01 6.63 -3.96
N ALA A 33 1.29 6.54 -3.58
CA ALA A 33 2.34 6.00 -4.44
C ALA A 33 2.09 4.53 -4.82
N LEU A 34 1.62 3.71 -3.86
CA LEU A 34 1.26 2.31 -4.12
C LEU A 34 0.03 2.16 -5.03
N VAL A 35 -0.93 3.08 -4.94
CA VAL A 35 -2.07 3.14 -5.87
C VAL A 35 -1.61 3.55 -7.27
N GLU A 36 -0.70 4.52 -7.38
CA GLU A 36 -0.16 4.97 -8.67
C GLU A 36 0.52 3.83 -9.44
N VAL A 37 1.24 2.93 -8.74
CA VAL A 37 1.87 1.75 -9.35
C VAL A 37 0.94 0.53 -9.45
N GLY A 38 -0.33 0.66 -9.04
CA GLY A 38 -1.34 -0.40 -9.15
C GLY A 38 -1.17 -1.57 -8.17
N LEU A 39 -0.42 -1.38 -7.08
CA LEU A 39 -0.26 -2.39 -6.01
C LEU A 39 -1.38 -2.32 -4.97
N LEU A 40 -2.01 -1.16 -4.84
CA LEU A 40 -3.24 -0.93 -4.08
C LEU A 40 -4.28 -0.27 -4.99
N GLU A 41 -5.55 -0.38 -4.60
CA GLU A 41 -6.66 0.31 -5.27
C GLU A 41 -7.47 1.12 -4.26
N ASN A 42 -8.11 2.19 -4.74
CA ASN A 42 -9.14 2.89 -3.99
C ASN A 42 -10.49 2.24 -4.28
N ALA A 43 -11.15 1.74 -3.25
CA ALA A 43 -12.53 1.31 -3.33
C ALA A 43 -13.47 2.50 -3.53
N GLU A 44 -14.70 2.25 -3.97
CA GLU A 44 -15.75 3.28 -4.11
C GLU A 44 -16.01 4.02 -2.79
N SER A 45 -15.79 3.36 -1.65
CA SER A 45 -15.91 3.92 -0.31
C SER A 45 -14.79 4.93 0.04
N GLY A 46 -13.74 5.04 -0.78
CA GLY A 46 -12.52 5.78 -0.50
C GLY A 46 -11.53 5.04 0.42
N ALA A 47 -11.80 3.77 0.73
CA ALA A 47 -10.88 2.89 1.44
C ALA A 47 -9.81 2.31 0.51
N LEU A 48 -8.72 1.81 1.09
CA LEU A 48 -7.68 1.08 0.37
C LEU A 48 -8.01 -0.42 0.36
N ILE A 49 -7.76 -1.08 -0.77
CA ILE A 49 -7.81 -2.53 -0.89
C ILE A 49 -6.56 -3.05 -1.61
N CYS A 50 -6.05 -4.19 -1.18
CA CYS A 50 -5.06 -4.94 -1.94
C CYS A 50 -5.81 -5.99 -2.79
N PRO A 51 -5.81 -5.88 -4.13
CA PRO A 51 -6.57 -6.79 -4.99
C PRO A 51 -5.87 -8.14 -5.21
N TYR A 52 -4.64 -8.29 -4.69
CA TYR A 52 -3.80 -9.46 -4.93
C TYR A 52 -3.78 -10.39 -3.72
N VAL A 53 -3.93 -11.69 -4.00
CA VAL A 53 -3.78 -12.75 -2.99
C VAL A 53 -2.33 -13.15 -2.77
N ASP A 54 -1.46 -12.89 -3.75
CA ASP A 54 -0.02 -13.14 -3.70
C ASP A 54 0.70 -12.06 -4.51
N ILE A 55 1.84 -11.58 -4.01
CA ILE A 55 2.66 -10.55 -4.66
C ILE A 55 4.09 -11.07 -4.74
N HIS A 56 4.51 -11.44 -5.94
CA HIS A 56 5.90 -11.80 -6.24
C HIS A 56 6.56 -10.67 -7.04
N VAL A 57 7.64 -10.09 -6.50
CA VAL A 57 8.39 -9.01 -7.14
C VAL A 57 9.79 -9.52 -7.48
N ASP A 58 10.09 -9.56 -8.77
CA ASP A 58 11.48 -9.68 -9.24
C ASP A 58 12.06 -8.28 -9.42
N MET A 59 13.13 -7.99 -8.69
CA MET A 59 13.77 -6.69 -8.70
C MET A 59 15.29 -6.84 -8.76
N HIS A 60 15.87 -6.22 -9.78
CA HIS A 60 17.31 -6.01 -9.87
C HIS A 60 17.67 -4.59 -9.44
N MET A 61 18.33 -4.46 -8.30
CA MET A 61 18.83 -3.18 -7.82
C MET A 61 20.31 -3.00 -8.22
N GLY A 62 20.56 -2.07 -9.13
CA GLY A 62 21.90 -1.58 -9.46
C GLY A 62 22.15 -0.20 -8.84
N LYS A 63 23.40 0.11 -8.50
CA LYS A 63 23.77 1.50 -8.17
C LYS A 63 23.72 2.34 -9.45
N LYS A 64 23.05 3.49 -9.40
CA LYS A 64 23.27 4.54 -10.39
C LYS A 64 24.75 4.94 -10.31
N ALA A 65 25.47 4.90 -11.43
CA ALA A 65 26.83 5.45 -11.48
C ALA A 65 26.77 6.94 -11.07
N ALA A 66 27.73 7.36 -10.26
CA ALA A 66 27.81 8.69 -9.66
C ALA A 66 27.92 9.80 -10.71
#